data_AF-A0A0G1CP52-F1
#
_entry.id   AF-A0A0G1CP52-F1
#
_cell.length_a   1.000
_cell.length_b   1.000
_cell.length_c   1.000
_cell.angle_alpha   90.00
_cell.angle_beta   90.00
_cell.angle_gamma   90.00
#
_symmetry.space_group_name_H-M   'P 1'
#
loop_
_entity.id
_entity.type
_entity.pdbx_description
1 polymer ?
#
loop_
_entity_poly.entity_id
_entity_poly.type
_entity_poly.pdbx_seq_one_letter_code
_entity_poly.pdbx_strand_id
1 'polypeptide(L)'
;MKRLFLTSSSFNVATDVAKRLGKKGLRLTCIKTASEVEKGDLWWLKRDQDTLANAGFIVTDYTITGKTKTEIQKDLGSTDIIFFSGGNTFYLLQQIQQSGCADIIRGFVEKGMPYIGSSAGSQIAGPDIWPVYRLDNADQAPKIKGYVGLGLVDFVVFPHWGSDDFKELYLNQRLEHAYTDKHKIILLTDNQYIVIEDDMYKIVEVEK
;
A
#
# COMPACT_ATOMS: atom_id res chain seq x y z
N MET A 1 -15.27 -9.58 8.59
CA MET A 1 -15.47 -8.98 7.26
C MET A 1 -14.18 -8.29 6.86
N LYS A 2 -13.57 -8.80 5.81
CA LYS A 2 -12.31 -8.28 5.28
C LYS A 2 -12.59 -6.97 4.54
N ARG A 3 -11.86 -5.90 4.87
CA ARG A 3 -12.03 -4.58 4.25
C ARG A 3 -10.70 -3.97 3.84
N LEU A 4 -10.55 -3.69 2.55
CA LEU A 4 -9.35 -3.08 2.00
C LEU A 4 -9.70 -1.88 1.13
N PHE A 5 -8.83 -0.89 1.15
CA PHE A 5 -8.87 0.29 0.31
C PHE A 5 -7.50 0.42 -0.38
N LEU A 6 -7.42 0.02 -1.65
CA LEU A 6 -6.19 0.08 -2.44
C LEU A 6 -6.24 1.31 -3.33
N THR A 7 -5.49 2.35 -2.98
CA THR A 7 -5.49 3.64 -3.68
C THR A 7 -4.26 3.77 -4.58
N SER A 8 -4.39 4.59 -5.62
CA SER A 8 -3.22 5.09 -6.34
C SER A 8 -2.47 6.13 -5.51
N SER A 9 -3.20 7.18 -5.11
CA SER A 9 -2.74 8.27 -4.25
C SER A 9 -3.77 8.47 -3.13
N SER A 10 -3.40 8.19 -1.88
CA SER A 10 -4.38 8.23 -0.79
C SER A 10 -4.88 9.64 -0.49
N PHE A 11 -4.05 10.67 -0.62
CA PHE A 11 -4.45 12.04 -0.32
C PHE A 11 -5.56 12.59 -1.23
N ASN A 12 -5.76 12.02 -2.43
CA ASN A 12 -6.86 12.41 -3.32
C ASN A 12 -8.19 11.78 -2.94
N VAL A 13 -8.18 10.66 -2.20
CA VAL A 13 -9.37 9.83 -1.95
C VAL A 13 -9.66 9.61 -0.46
N ALA A 14 -8.79 10.09 0.44
CA ALA A 14 -8.82 9.86 1.88
C ALA A 14 -10.19 10.20 2.51
N THR A 15 -10.81 11.30 2.10
CA THR A 15 -12.13 11.70 2.61
C THR A 15 -13.23 10.71 2.22
N ASP A 16 -13.24 10.17 0.99
CA ASP A 16 -14.23 9.18 0.58
C ASP A 16 -14.00 7.83 1.28
N VAL A 17 -12.73 7.42 1.39
CA VAL A 17 -12.33 6.22 2.15
C VAL A 17 -12.80 6.32 3.61
N ALA A 18 -12.58 7.47 4.27
CA ALA A 18 -13.01 7.67 5.66
C ALA A 18 -14.54 7.65 5.82
N LYS A 19 -15.29 8.22 4.86
CA LYS A 19 -16.77 8.14 4.86
C LYS A 19 -17.24 6.69 4.83
N ARG A 20 -16.62 5.83 4.03
CA ARG A 20 -16.97 4.40 3.93
C ARG A 20 -16.62 3.59 5.18
N LEU A 21 -15.54 3.95 5.86
CA LEU A 21 -15.19 3.33 7.15
C LEU A 21 -16.18 3.71 8.26
N GLY A 22 -16.90 4.82 8.10
CA GLY A 22 -18.10 5.15 8.90
C GLY A 22 -17.83 5.51 10.36
N LYS A 23 -16.56 5.69 10.77
CA LYS A 23 -16.17 6.02 12.15
C LYS A 23 -15.05 7.04 12.17
N LYS A 24 -15.23 8.10 12.97
CA LYS A 24 -14.18 9.09 13.30
C LYS A 24 -13.41 8.65 14.54
N GLY A 25 -12.18 9.15 14.70
CA GLY A 25 -11.34 8.90 15.86
C GLY A 25 -10.68 7.51 15.87
N LEU A 26 -10.74 6.76 14.77
CA LEU A 26 -10.02 5.49 14.65
C LEU A 26 -8.51 5.74 14.61
N ARG A 27 -7.74 4.93 15.35
CA ARG A 27 -6.28 4.97 15.38
C ARG A 27 -5.74 4.29 14.13
N LEU A 28 -5.16 5.10 13.25
CA LEU A 28 -4.56 4.65 12.00
C LEU A 28 -3.04 4.62 12.18
N THR A 29 -2.45 3.44 12.04
CA THR A 29 -0.99 3.29 12.07
C THR A 29 -0.44 3.35 10.65
N CYS A 30 0.35 4.38 10.37
CA CYS A 30 1.02 4.61 9.09
C CYS A 30 2.36 3.86 9.05
N ILE A 31 2.41 2.76 8.32
CA ILE A 31 3.62 2.01 8.01
C ILE A 31 4.38 2.75 6.91
N LYS A 32 5.32 3.61 7.32
CA LYS A 32 6.11 4.47 6.41
C LYS A 32 7.35 3.81 5.82
N THR A 33 7.53 2.51 6.05
CA THR A 33 8.75 1.79 5.70
C THR A 33 9.14 1.91 4.21
N ALA A 34 8.16 1.95 3.30
CA ALA A 34 8.45 2.13 1.87
C ALA A 34 9.18 3.45 1.58
N SER A 35 8.95 4.50 2.36
CA SER A 35 9.52 5.83 2.11
C SER A 35 10.94 6.00 2.66
N GLU A 36 11.47 5.05 3.42
CA GLU A 36 12.73 5.23 4.17
C GLU A 36 13.97 5.33 3.28
N VAL A 37 13.88 4.80 2.05
CA VAL A 37 14.95 4.85 1.04
C VAL A 37 14.70 5.92 -0.03
N GLU A 38 13.56 6.61 0.04
CA GLU A 38 13.25 7.70 -0.87
C GLU A 38 14.08 8.93 -0.53
N LYS A 39 14.49 9.67 -1.58
CA LYS A 39 15.35 10.86 -1.45
C LYS A 39 14.54 12.13 -1.68
N GLY A 40 14.99 13.23 -1.11
CA GLY A 40 14.37 14.55 -1.28
C GLY A 40 13.23 14.80 -0.32
N ASP A 41 12.36 15.75 -0.67
CA ASP A 41 11.21 16.12 0.15
C ASP A 41 10.08 15.11 0.00
N LEU A 42 9.69 14.46 1.10
CA LEU A 42 8.62 13.46 1.17
C LEU A 42 7.25 14.14 1.36
N TRP A 43 7.00 15.24 0.64
CA TRP A 43 5.78 16.03 0.76
C TRP A 43 4.52 15.20 0.55
N TRP A 44 4.58 14.17 -0.32
CA TRP A 44 3.48 13.27 -0.61
C TRP A 44 3.12 12.38 0.59
N LEU A 45 4.11 11.92 1.37
CA LEU A 45 3.89 11.15 2.59
C LEU A 45 3.23 12.03 3.64
N LYS A 46 3.74 13.27 3.79
CA LYS A 46 3.17 14.25 4.70
C LYS A 46 1.73 14.59 4.31
N ARG A 47 1.46 14.74 3.01
CA ARG A 47 0.12 15.01 2.48
C ARG A 47 -0.83 13.83 2.69
N ASP A 48 -0.38 12.59 2.50
CA ASP A 48 -1.15 11.38 2.84
C ASP A 48 -1.53 11.38 4.33
N GLN A 49 -0.57 11.62 5.24
CA GLN A 49 -0.82 11.70 6.68
C GLN A 49 -1.80 12.82 7.06
N ASP A 50 -1.59 14.03 6.53
CA ASP A 50 -2.41 15.20 6.85
C ASP A 50 -3.85 15.04 6.34
N THR A 51 -4.03 14.49 5.14
CA THR A 51 -5.37 14.24 4.60
C THR A 51 -6.10 13.13 5.34
N LEU A 52 -5.41 12.05 5.76
CA LEU A 52 -5.98 11.02 6.62
C LEU A 52 -6.37 11.59 8.00
N ALA A 53 -5.52 12.45 8.58
CA ALA A 53 -5.84 13.13 9.84
C ALA A 53 -7.05 14.07 9.69
N ASN A 54 -7.08 14.89 8.63
CA ASN A 54 -8.20 15.77 8.32
C ASN A 54 -9.50 15.01 8.00
N ALA A 55 -9.41 13.77 7.50
CA ALA A 55 -10.55 12.89 7.30
C ALA A 55 -11.08 12.30 8.63
N GLY A 56 -10.38 12.51 9.75
CA GLY A 56 -10.83 12.20 11.10
C GLY A 56 -10.12 11.01 11.76
N PHE A 57 -9.01 10.53 11.20
CA PHE A 57 -8.19 9.47 11.81
C PHE A 57 -7.17 10.04 12.80
N ILE A 58 -6.83 9.27 13.82
CA ILE A 58 -5.69 9.55 14.70
C ILE A 58 -4.47 8.83 14.09
N VAL A 59 -3.69 9.56 13.29
CA VAL A 59 -2.57 9.00 12.53
C VAL A 59 -1.31 8.91 13.40
N THR A 60 -0.69 7.73 13.46
CA THR A 60 0.59 7.50 14.15
C THR A 60 1.60 6.84 13.21
N ASP A 61 2.80 7.38 13.15
CA ASP A 61 3.89 6.83 12.36
C ASP A 61 4.46 5.55 12.95
N TYR A 62 4.79 4.61 12.07
CA TYR A 62 5.40 3.35 12.43
C TYR A 62 6.30 2.85 11.31
N THR A 63 7.36 2.13 11.69
CA THR A 63 8.18 1.39 10.75
C THR A 63 8.34 -0.04 11.22
N ILE A 64 8.32 -0.98 10.27
CA ILE A 64 8.66 -2.38 10.50
C ILE A 64 10.17 -2.64 10.40
N THR A 65 10.96 -1.66 9.93
CA THR A 65 12.41 -1.80 9.76
C THR A 65 13.10 -2.07 11.08
N GLY A 66 13.91 -3.13 11.11
CA GLY A 66 14.64 -3.56 12.30
C GLY A 66 13.78 -4.16 13.41
N LYS A 67 12.47 -4.37 13.20
CA LYS A 67 11.57 -4.97 14.18
C LYS A 67 11.36 -6.45 13.94
N THR A 68 11.15 -7.19 15.02
CA THR A 68 10.76 -8.60 14.98
C THR A 68 9.24 -8.75 14.80
N LYS A 69 8.82 -9.93 14.34
CA LYS A 69 7.40 -10.32 14.24
C LYS A 69 6.63 -10.07 15.54
N THR A 70 7.23 -10.40 16.69
CA THR A 70 6.59 -10.26 18.02
C THR A 70 6.44 -8.80 18.43
N GLU A 71 7.44 -7.96 18.17
CA GLU A 71 7.34 -6.51 18.43
C GLU A 71 6.27 -5.87 17.57
N ILE A 72 6.22 -6.20 16.27
CA ILE A 72 5.19 -5.68 15.36
C ILE A 72 3.79 -6.10 15.82
N GLN A 73 3.62 -7.37 16.18
CA GLN A 73 2.33 -7.87 16.69
C GLN A 73 1.89 -7.12 17.97
N LYS A 74 2.83 -6.85 18.89
CA LYS A 74 2.56 -6.13 20.13
C LYS A 74 2.21 -4.66 19.86
N ASP A 75 3.04 -3.98 19.09
CA ASP A 75 2.91 -2.55 18.84
C ASP A 75 1.61 -2.21 18.08
N LEU A 76 1.21 -3.08 17.15
CA LEU A 76 -0.03 -2.93 16.38
C LEU A 76 -1.28 -3.43 17.12
N GLY A 77 -1.16 -3.93 18.35
CA GLY A 77 -2.29 -4.47 19.11
C GLY A 77 -3.36 -3.44 19.48
N SER A 78 -3.02 -2.15 19.38
CA SER A 78 -3.91 -1.01 19.61
C SER A 78 -4.27 -0.27 18.32
N THR A 79 -3.94 -0.82 17.16
CA THR A 79 -4.25 -0.22 15.86
C THR A 79 -5.69 -0.57 15.44
N ASP A 80 -6.46 0.43 15.03
CA ASP A 80 -7.80 0.21 14.50
C ASP A 80 -7.77 0.05 12.96
N ILE A 81 -6.84 0.73 12.27
CA ILE A 81 -6.62 0.68 10.82
C ILE A 81 -5.12 0.64 10.54
N ILE A 82 -4.69 -0.26 9.65
CA ILE A 82 -3.31 -0.26 9.15
C ILE A 82 -3.25 0.44 7.79
N PHE A 83 -2.34 1.39 7.65
CA PHE A 83 -2.08 2.10 6.40
C PHE A 83 -0.65 1.84 5.96
N PHE A 84 -0.44 1.38 4.72
CA PHE A 84 0.87 1.29 4.09
C PHE A 84 1.04 2.44 3.10
N SER A 85 2.05 3.28 3.35
CA SER A 85 2.33 4.45 2.52
C SER A 85 2.95 4.09 1.16
N GLY A 86 3.05 5.09 0.29
CA GLY A 86 3.89 5.03 -0.92
C GLY A 86 5.39 5.00 -0.62
N GLY A 87 6.18 4.81 -1.67
CA GLY A 87 7.65 4.74 -1.65
C GLY A 87 8.17 3.57 -2.47
N ASN A 88 9.23 2.93 -2.00
CA ASN A 88 9.87 1.80 -2.66
C ASN A 88 9.26 0.46 -2.23
N THR A 89 8.53 -0.18 -3.14
CA THR A 89 7.86 -1.48 -2.93
C THR A 89 8.83 -2.63 -2.66
N PHE A 90 10.02 -2.62 -3.28
CA PHE A 90 11.02 -3.68 -3.11
C PHE A 90 11.69 -3.60 -1.74
N TYR A 91 12.02 -2.40 -1.30
CA TYR A 91 12.51 -2.17 0.06
C TYR A 91 11.46 -2.57 1.09
N LEU A 92 10.20 -2.17 0.88
CA LEU A 92 9.11 -2.58 1.75
C LEU A 92 8.99 -4.10 1.86
N LEU A 93 8.99 -4.81 0.73
CA LEU A 93 8.95 -6.28 0.73
C LEU A 93 10.15 -6.89 1.46
N GLN A 94 11.36 -6.36 1.23
CA GLN A 94 12.54 -6.80 1.96
C GLN A 94 12.36 -6.66 3.49
N GLN A 95 11.81 -5.55 3.98
CA GLN A 95 11.59 -5.35 5.41
C GLN A 95 10.48 -6.26 5.96
N ILE A 96 9.44 -6.53 5.17
CA ILE A 96 8.40 -7.54 5.51
C ILE A 96 9.03 -8.93 5.65
N GLN A 97 9.91 -9.32 4.72
CA GLN A 97 10.61 -10.60 4.75
C GLN A 97 11.57 -10.72 5.94
N GLN A 98 12.33 -9.66 6.24
CA GLN A 98 13.29 -9.66 7.35
C GLN A 98 12.61 -9.69 8.72
N SER A 99 11.50 -8.98 8.88
CA SER A 99 10.73 -8.97 10.13
C SER A 99 9.85 -10.22 10.30
N GLY A 100 9.53 -10.92 9.21
CA GLY A 100 8.61 -12.06 9.21
C GLY A 100 7.16 -11.67 9.50
N CYS A 101 6.78 -10.41 9.28
CA CYS A 101 5.49 -9.86 9.70
C CYS A 101 4.33 -10.10 8.72
N ALA A 102 4.58 -10.71 7.55
CA ALA A 102 3.56 -10.96 6.54
C ALA A 102 2.33 -11.70 7.09
N ASP A 103 2.54 -12.76 7.89
CA ASP A 103 1.42 -13.52 8.51
C ASP A 103 0.67 -12.69 9.56
N ILE A 104 1.37 -11.79 10.26
CA ILE A 104 0.75 -10.93 11.28
C ILE A 104 -0.18 -9.92 10.60
N ILE A 105 0.30 -9.28 9.53
CA ILE A 105 -0.49 -8.34 8.74
C ILE A 105 -1.70 -9.05 8.13
N ARG A 106 -1.51 -10.21 7.49
CA ARG A 106 -2.61 -11.05 6.98
C ARG A 106 -3.63 -11.38 8.07
N GLY A 107 -3.17 -11.86 9.21
CA GLY A 107 -4.03 -12.23 10.34
C GLY A 107 -4.83 -11.04 10.90
N PHE A 108 -4.29 -9.82 10.91
CA PHE A 108 -5.04 -8.63 11.30
C PHE A 108 -6.15 -8.30 10.30
N VAL A 109 -5.83 -8.34 9.00
CA VAL A 109 -6.79 -8.06 7.92
C VAL A 109 -7.90 -9.11 7.89
N GLU A 110 -7.56 -10.39 8.05
CA GLU A 110 -8.51 -11.50 8.14
C GLU A 110 -9.46 -11.36 9.35
N LYS A 111 -8.95 -10.87 10.49
CA LYS A 111 -9.75 -10.55 11.67
C LYS A 111 -10.62 -9.29 11.52
N GLY A 112 -10.53 -8.60 10.38
CA GLY A 112 -11.36 -7.46 10.03
C GLY A 112 -10.77 -6.10 10.36
N MET A 113 -9.47 -6.01 10.69
CA MET A 113 -8.77 -4.73 10.72
C MET A 113 -8.68 -4.17 9.30
N PRO A 114 -9.23 -2.97 9.01
CA PRO A 114 -9.15 -2.40 7.67
C PRO A 114 -7.71 -2.14 7.25
N TYR A 115 -7.42 -2.46 5.99
CA TYR A 115 -6.15 -2.15 5.32
C TYR A 115 -6.35 -1.00 4.36
N ILE A 116 -5.46 -0.01 4.40
CA ILE A 116 -5.40 1.05 3.40
C ILE A 116 -3.99 1.01 2.76
N GLY A 117 -3.91 0.95 1.44
CA GLY A 117 -2.65 1.02 0.69
C GLY A 117 -2.62 2.28 -0.17
N SER A 118 -1.47 2.95 -0.23
CA SER A 118 -1.18 4.04 -1.17
C SER A 118 0.01 3.64 -2.04
N SER A 119 -0.12 3.68 -3.36
CA SER A 119 0.95 3.36 -4.31
C SER A 119 1.67 2.03 -3.98
N ALA A 120 2.90 2.05 -3.44
CA ALA A 120 3.62 0.86 -2.97
C ALA A 120 2.81 0.01 -1.96
N GLY A 121 2.07 0.65 -1.06
CA GLY A 121 1.15 -0.01 -0.14
C GLY A 121 -0.01 -0.73 -0.84
N SER A 122 -0.42 -0.27 -2.02
CA SER A 122 -1.42 -0.99 -2.84
C SER A 122 -0.80 -2.14 -3.62
N GLN A 123 0.44 -1.97 -4.10
CA GLN A 123 1.18 -3.01 -4.81
C GLN A 123 1.49 -4.21 -3.91
N ILE A 124 2.00 -3.96 -2.70
CA ILE A 124 2.41 -5.01 -1.75
C ILE A 124 1.23 -5.86 -1.26
N ALA A 125 -0.01 -5.35 -1.36
CA ALA A 125 -1.22 -6.08 -1.00
C ALA A 125 -1.50 -7.24 -1.98
N GLY A 126 -0.96 -7.19 -3.19
CA GLY A 126 -1.11 -8.22 -4.21
C GLY A 126 -0.31 -9.50 -3.94
N PRO A 127 -0.41 -10.49 -4.84
CA PRO A 127 0.27 -11.77 -4.68
C PRO A 127 1.76 -11.70 -5.03
N ASP A 128 2.16 -10.81 -5.93
CA ASP A 128 3.52 -10.69 -6.45
C ASP A 128 3.81 -9.24 -6.85
N ILE A 129 4.99 -8.72 -6.50
CA ILE A 129 5.44 -7.37 -6.86
C ILE A 129 6.34 -7.35 -8.11
N TRP A 130 6.65 -8.51 -8.71
CA TRP A 130 7.46 -8.60 -9.92
C TRP A 130 6.93 -7.76 -11.08
N PRO A 131 5.61 -7.71 -11.37
CA PRO A 131 5.10 -6.90 -12.48
C PRO A 131 5.39 -5.40 -12.36
N VAL A 132 5.69 -4.92 -11.15
CA VAL A 132 6.04 -3.51 -10.90
C VAL A 132 7.55 -3.30 -10.75
N TYR A 133 8.36 -4.25 -11.25
CA TYR A 133 9.81 -4.19 -11.23
C TYR A 133 10.37 -2.93 -11.89
N ARG A 134 11.35 -2.36 -11.17
CA ARG A 134 12.08 -1.15 -11.52
C ARG A 134 13.47 -1.28 -10.90
N LEU A 135 14.52 -1.18 -11.71
CA LEU A 135 15.88 -1.53 -11.31
C LEU A 135 16.38 -0.70 -10.12
N ASP A 136 16.24 0.63 -10.17
CA ASP A 136 16.63 1.55 -9.10
C ASP A 136 15.88 1.30 -7.79
N ASN A 137 14.62 0.84 -7.86
CA ASN A 137 13.90 0.41 -6.67
C ASN A 137 14.50 -0.88 -6.10
N ALA A 138 14.76 -1.88 -6.95
CA ALA A 138 15.30 -3.17 -6.56
C ALA A 138 16.72 -3.06 -5.96
N ASP A 139 17.55 -2.13 -6.43
CA ASP A 139 18.89 -1.87 -5.92
C ASP A 139 18.89 -1.38 -4.45
N GLN A 140 17.80 -0.75 -3.99
CA GLN A 140 17.63 -0.38 -2.58
C GLN A 140 17.23 -1.58 -1.70
N ALA A 141 16.95 -2.75 -2.29
CA ALA A 141 16.52 -3.96 -1.61
C ALA A 141 17.49 -5.16 -1.87
N PRO A 142 18.79 -5.03 -1.56
CA PRO A 142 19.81 -6.03 -1.93
C PRO A 142 19.67 -7.40 -1.25
N LYS A 143 18.84 -7.50 -0.21
CA LYS A 143 18.58 -8.72 0.58
C LYS A 143 17.18 -9.30 0.33
N ILE A 144 16.43 -8.76 -0.64
CA ILE A 144 15.11 -9.28 -1.00
C ILE A 144 15.23 -10.72 -1.53
N LYS A 145 14.30 -11.59 -1.14
CA LYS A 145 14.25 -12.99 -1.53
C LYS A 145 12.93 -13.30 -2.22
N GLY A 146 12.94 -13.28 -3.56
CA GLY A 146 11.72 -13.41 -4.36
C GLY A 146 10.76 -12.23 -4.18
N TYR A 147 9.62 -12.29 -4.87
CA TYR A 147 8.73 -11.14 -5.05
C TYR A 147 7.30 -11.36 -4.55
N VAL A 148 7.05 -12.47 -3.84
CA VAL A 148 5.74 -12.77 -3.25
C VAL A 148 5.33 -11.67 -2.28
N GLY A 149 4.20 -11.03 -2.55
CA GLY A 149 3.62 -9.96 -1.74
C GLY A 149 2.85 -10.47 -0.51
N LEU A 150 1.97 -9.64 0.04
CA LEU A 150 1.12 -10.02 1.18
C LEU A 150 0.00 -10.98 0.79
N GLY A 151 -0.40 -11.04 -0.48
CA GLY A 151 -1.48 -11.91 -0.95
C GLY A 151 -2.84 -11.59 -0.31
N LEU A 152 -3.09 -10.32 0.00
CA LEU A 152 -4.38 -9.85 0.51
C LEU A 152 -5.44 -9.77 -0.60
N VAL A 153 -5.03 -9.65 -1.86
CA VAL A 153 -5.87 -9.74 -3.06
C VAL A 153 -5.19 -10.61 -4.10
N ASP A 154 -5.92 -11.03 -5.13
CA ASP A 154 -5.43 -11.92 -6.20
C ASP A 154 -5.01 -11.18 -7.49
N PHE A 155 -4.89 -9.85 -7.41
CA PHE A 155 -4.45 -8.98 -8.50
C PHE A 155 -3.35 -8.01 -8.03
N VAL A 156 -2.64 -7.43 -8.99
CA VAL A 156 -1.60 -6.42 -8.78
C VAL A 156 -2.14 -5.05 -9.18
N VAL A 157 -2.05 -4.09 -8.26
CA VAL A 157 -2.44 -2.70 -8.52
C VAL A 157 -1.31 -1.97 -9.22
N PHE A 158 -1.64 -1.29 -10.32
CA PHE A 158 -0.73 -0.40 -11.05
C PHE A 158 -1.20 1.04 -10.81
N PRO A 159 -0.56 1.77 -9.86
CA PRO A 159 -0.95 3.13 -9.49
C PRO A 159 -0.36 4.17 -10.44
N HIS A 160 -0.95 5.35 -10.48
CA HIS A 160 -0.56 6.54 -11.25
C HIS A 160 -0.78 6.37 -12.75
N TRP A 161 -1.75 5.53 -13.15
CA TRP A 161 -2.11 5.39 -14.55
C TRP A 161 -2.62 6.71 -15.12
N GLY A 162 -2.09 7.10 -16.29
CA GLY A 162 -2.44 8.35 -16.95
C GLY A 162 -1.74 9.60 -16.38
N SER A 163 -0.87 9.47 -15.38
CA SER A 163 -0.02 10.59 -14.91
C SER A 163 1.19 10.77 -15.84
N ASP A 164 1.45 12.01 -16.25
CA ASP A 164 2.62 12.36 -17.07
C ASP A 164 3.94 12.04 -16.35
N ASP A 165 3.99 12.22 -15.02
CA ASP A 165 5.17 11.92 -14.20
C ASP A 165 5.55 10.42 -14.21
N PHE A 166 4.57 9.55 -14.47
CA PHE A 166 4.76 8.10 -14.48
C PHE A 166 4.70 7.49 -15.88
N LYS A 167 4.40 8.28 -16.91
CA LYS A 167 4.17 7.80 -18.28
C LYS A 167 5.35 6.98 -18.81
N GLU A 168 6.57 7.48 -18.68
CA GLU A 168 7.77 6.79 -19.15
C GLU A 168 8.04 5.49 -18.38
N LEU A 169 7.77 5.49 -17.06
CA LEU A 169 7.86 4.27 -16.26
C LEU A 169 6.88 3.20 -16.75
N TYR A 170 5.68 3.61 -17.16
CA TYR A 170 4.68 2.71 -17.72
C TYR A 170 5.11 2.14 -19.06
N LEU A 171 5.40 3.02 -20.02
CA LEU A 171 5.65 2.66 -21.41
C LEU A 171 6.95 1.88 -21.59
N ASN A 172 7.99 2.18 -20.82
CA ASN A 172 9.33 1.63 -21.04
C ASN A 172 9.70 0.50 -20.07
N GLN A 173 8.90 0.21 -19.03
CA GLN A 173 9.26 -0.80 -18.03
C GLN A 173 8.05 -1.62 -17.58
N ARG A 174 7.03 -0.98 -16.98
CA ARG A 174 5.93 -1.70 -16.34
C ARG A 174 5.10 -2.51 -17.34
N LEU A 175 4.78 -1.95 -18.51
CA LEU A 175 3.96 -2.67 -19.50
C LEU A 175 4.68 -3.89 -20.06
N GLU A 176 6.01 -3.86 -20.21
CA GLU A 176 6.79 -5.03 -20.65
C GLU A 176 6.67 -6.19 -19.66
N HIS A 177 6.85 -5.93 -18.35
CA HIS A 177 6.69 -6.96 -17.31
C HIS A 177 5.23 -7.41 -17.12
N ALA A 178 4.28 -6.51 -17.33
CA ALA A 178 2.85 -6.74 -17.17
C ALA A 178 2.24 -7.56 -18.32
N TYR A 179 2.84 -7.54 -19.52
CA TYR A 179 2.31 -8.19 -20.71
C TYR A 179 2.54 -9.71 -20.70
N THR A 180 1.92 -10.39 -19.73
CA THR A 180 1.96 -11.84 -19.53
C THR A 180 0.59 -12.34 -19.04
N ASP A 181 0.36 -13.65 -19.12
CA ASP A 181 -0.85 -14.33 -18.60
C ASP A 181 -0.75 -14.70 -17.11
N LYS A 182 0.31 -14.27 -16.42
CA LYS A 182 0.63 -14.70 -15.05
C LYS A 182 -0.07 -13.90 -13.96
N HIS A 183 -0.52 -12.67 -14.24
CA HIS A 183 -1.02 -11.75 -13.23
C HIS A 183 -2.32 -11.07 -13.67
N LYS A 184 -3.29 -11.01 -12.74
CA LYS A 184 -4.43 -10.08 -12.87
C LYS A 184 -3.91 -8.69 -12.53
N ILE A 185 -4.16 -7.70 -13.39
CA ILE A 185 -3.66 -6.33 -13.21
C ILE A 185 -4.82 -5.36 -13.23
N ILE A 186 -4.84 -4.42 -12.28
CA ILE A 186 -5.80 -3.31 -12.24
C ILE A 186 -5.02 -2.00 -12.25
N LEU A 187 -5.24 -1.19 -13.29
CA LEU A 187 -4.69 0.15 -13.44
C LEU A 187 -5.57 1.14 -12.68
N LEU A 188 -4.98 2.01 -11.86
CA LEU A 188 -5.69 3.07 -11.14
C LEU A 188 -5.11 4.44 -11.48
N THR A 189 -6.00 5.38 -11.80
CA THR A 189 -5.64 6.80 -11.82
C THR A 189 -5.49 7.33 -10.39
N ASP A 190 -4.90 8.51 -10.24
CA ASP A 190 -4.68 9.11 -8.92
C ASP A 190 -5.94 9.52 -8.17
N ASN A 191 -7.10 9.55 -8.83
CA ASN A 191 -8.39 9.82 -8.21
C ASN A 191 -9.23 8.54 -8.01
N GLN A 192 -8.63 7.37 -8.28
CA GLN A 192 -9.30 6.09 -8.14
C GLN A 192 -8.74 5.28 -6.97
N TYR A 193 -9.62 4.47 -6.40
CA TYR A 193 -9.24 3.41 -5.48
C TYR A 193 -10.15 2.19 -5.63
N ILE A 194 -9.67 1.05 -5.16
CA ILE A 194 -10.43 -0.19 -5.10
C ILE A 194 -10.89 -0.37 -3.65
N VAL A 195 -12.20 -0.50 -3.46
CA VAL A 195 -12.76 -0.99 -2.20
C VAL A 195 -13.00 -2.48 -2.34
N ILE A 196 -12.51 -3.26 -1.39
CA ILE A 196 -12.76 -4.70 -1.26
C ILE A 196 -13.55 -4.92 0.01
N GLU A 197 -14.72 -5.56 -0.13
CA GLU A 197 -15.57 -5.99 0.96
C GLU A 197 -15.87 -7.48 0.75
N ASP A 198 -15.31 -8.31 1.65
CA ASP A 198 -15.27 -9.77 1.51
C ASP A 198 -14.67 -10.21 0.17
N ASP A 199 -15.46 -10.84 -0.72
CA ASP A 199 -15.00 -11.40 -2.01
C ASP A 199 -15.29 -10.49 -3.21
N MET A 200 -15.90 -9.32 -2.97
CA MET A 200 -16.25 -8.36 -4.03
C MET A 200 -15.33 -7.16 -3.99
N TYR A 201 -14.94 -6.68 -5.17
CA TYR A 201 -14.24 -5.40 -5.32
C TYR A 201 -14.99 -4.44 -6.24
N LYS A 202 -14.85 -3.14 -5.97
CA LYS A 202 -15.34 -2.06 -6.83
C LYS A 202 -14.23 -1.02 -7.01
N ILE A 203 -14.03 -0.58 -8.25
CA ILE A 203 -13.22 0.61 -8.54
C ILE A 203 -14.13 1.83 -8.35
N VAL A 204 -13.69 2.77 -7.51
CA VAL A 204 -14.39 4.02 -7.21
C VAL A 204 -13.52 5.16 -7.71
N GLU A 205 -14.12 6.05 -8.49
CA GLU A 205 -13.53 7.32 -8.89
C GLU A 205 -14.07 8.44 -8.00
N VAL A 206 -13.17 9.27 -7.48
CA VAL A 206 -13.51 10.44 -6.66
C VAL A 206 -13.39 11.67 -7.54
N GLU A 207 -14.53 12.29 -7.84
CA GLU A 207 -14.55 13.59 -8.52
C GLU A 207 -13.99 14.68 -7.59
N LYS A 208 -13.29 15.65 -8.19
CA LYS A 208 -12.70 16.79 -7.48
C LYS A 208 -13.74 17.81 -7.04
#